data_AF-A0A395M2K8-F1
#
_entry.id   AF-A0A395M2K8-F1
#
_cell.length_a   1.000
_cell.length_b   1.000
_cell.length_c   1.000
_cell.angle_alpha   90.00
_cell.angle_beta   90.00
_cell.angle_gamma   90.00
#
_symmetry.space_group_name_H-M   'P 1'
#
loop_
_entity.id
_entity.type
_entity.pdbx_description
1 polymer ?
#
loop_
_entity_poly.entity_id
_entity_poly.type
_entity_poly.pdbx_seq_one_letter_code
_entity_poly.pdbx_strand_id
1 'polypeptide(L)'
;MQRLFFFKAQEMLIFMLHAFFKQILLCSMMRKILTILFLSVALAFTQGISAHAQSAPTSFKVDSTTQAALRADKKANELYAKVKAIEESGKASEKKAELIKAYMEFANYMTFSAPLPPAIKYRPALKAYRRVLELEPMHAEAQKNKAQIEEIYKAMGRPIPQD
;
A
#
# COMPACT_ATOMS: atom_id res chain seq x y z
N MET A 1 -51.06 -21.13 56.86
CA MET A 1 -50.00 -20.19 56.42
C MET A 1 -49.25 -20.59 55.14
N GLN A 2 -49.55 -21.72 54.47
CA GLN A 2 -48.82 -22.12 53.25
C GLN A 2 -49.38 -21.57 51.92
N ARG A 3 -50.62 -21.06 51.88
CA ARG A 3 -51.23 -20.52 50.65
C ARG A 3 -50.76 -19.11 50.27
N LEU A 4 -50.11 -18.39 51.18
CA LEU A 4 -49.62 -17.03 50.93
C LEU A 4 -48.27 -16.99 50.18
N PHE A 5 -47.50 -18.08 50.23
CA PHE A 5 -46.20 -18.16 49.55
C PHE A 5 -46.32 -18.44 48.05
N PHE A 6 -47.37 -19.14 47.62
CA PHE A 6 -47.56 -19.50 46.22
C PHE A 6 -47.92 -18.29 45.34
N PHE A 7 -48.66 -17.32 45.92
CA PHE A 7 -49.09 -16.13 45.18
C PHE A 7 -47.92 -15.19 44.86
N LYS A 8 -46.92 -15.10 45.75
CA LYS A 8 -45.78 -14.18 45.58
C LYS A 8 -44.76 -14.66 44.55
N ALA A 9 -44.70 -15.98 44.30
CA ALA A 9 -43.84 -16.54 43.26
C ALA A 9 -44.38 -16.28 41.84
N GLN A 10 -45.70 -16.25 41.68
CA GLN A 10 -46.32 -16.03 40.38
C GLN A 10 -46.18 -14.57 39.89
N GLU A 11 -46.21 -13.60 40.81
CA GLU A 11 -46.01 -12.18 40.45
C GLU A 11 -44.56 -11.86 40.06
N MET A 12 -43.56 -12.50 40.68
CA MET A 12 -42.16 -12.33 40.28
C MET A 12 -41.88 -12.87 38.88
N LEU A 13 -42.54 -13.96 38.48
CA LEU A 13 -42.38 -14.52 37.14
C LEU A 13 -42.94 -13.58 36.06
N ILE A 14 -44.08 -12.94 36.33
CA ILE A 14 -44.72 -11.97 35.42
C ILE A 14 -43.86 -10.71 35.30
N PHE A 15 -43.28 -10.23 36.40
CA PHE A 15 -42.38 -9.06 36.38
C PHE A 15 -41.08 -9.33 35.60
N MET A 16 -40.49 -10.52 35.72
CA MET A 16 -39.30 -10.88 34.95
C MET A 16 -39.61 -11.03 33.45
N LEU A 17 -40.77 -11.59 33.08
CA LEU A 17 -41.16 -11.74 31.68
C LEU A 17 -41.39 -10.38 31.00
N HIS A 18 -41.99 -9.42 31.71
CA HIS A 18 -42.18 -8.04 31.21
C HIS A 18 -40.86 -7.27 31.07
N ALA A 19 -39.92 -7.43 32.00
CA ALA A 19 -38.60 -6.81 31.91
C ALA A 19 -37.80 -7.37 30.71
N PHE A 20 -37.89 -8.68 30.47
CA PHE A 20 -37.20 -9.32 29.34
C PHE A 20 -37.77 -8.89 27.99
N PHE A 21 -39.09 -8.72 27.88
CA PHE A 21 -39.73 -8.27 26.64
C PHE A 21 -39.38 -6.81 26.29
N LYS A 22 -39.22 -5.93 27.30
CA LYS A 22 -38.77 -4.54 27.11
C LYS A 22 -37.32 -4.47 26.59
N GLN A 23 -36.42 -5.33 27.07
CA GLN A 23 -35.02 -5.36 26.64
C GLN A 23 -34.87 -5.82 25.16
N ILE A 24 -35.71 -6.76 24.72
CA ILE A 24 -35.72 -7.27 23.34
C ILE A 24 -36.25 -6.22 22.35
N LEU A 25 -37.26 -5.43 22.73
CA LEU A 25 -37.82 -4.37 21.89
C LEU A 25 -36.86 -3.19 21.68
N LEU A 26 -36.08 -2.78 22.70
CA LEU A 26 -35.07 -1.74 22.54
C LEU A 26 -33.91 -2.16 21.62
N CYS A 27 -33.49 -3.44 21.64
CA CYS A 27 -32.43 -3.95 20.75
C CYS A 27 -32.86 -4.04 19.28
N SER A 28 -34.15 -4.25 18.99
CA SER A 28 -34.66 -4.33 17.62
C SER A 28 -34.75 -2.97 16.92
N MET A 29 -35.05 -1.90 17.66
CA MET A 29 -35.13 -0.54 17.09
C MET A 29 -33.76 0.12 16.86
N MET A 30 -32.73 -0.21 17.65
CA MET A 30 -31.37 0.31 17.41
C MET A 30 -30.66 -0.33 16.20
N ARG A 31 -31.06 -1.53 15.78
CA ARG A 31 -30.53 -2.15 14.55
C ARG A 31 -31.08 -1.52 13.26
N LYS A 32 -32.28 -0.94 13.29
CA LYS A 32 -32.91 -0.33 12.09
C LYS A 32 -32.47 1.12 11.83
N ILE A 33 -32.08 1.84 12.88
CA ILE A 33 -31.55 3.22 12.74
C ILE A 33 -30.08 3.19 12.29
N LEU A 34 -29.32 2.16 12.67
CA LEU A 34 -27.92 2.01 12.24
C LEU A 34 -27.79 1.58 10.77
N THR A 35 -28.76 0.87 10.20
CA THR A 35 -28.75 0.49 8.77
C THR A 35 -29.22 1.59 7.84
N ILE A 36 -30.06 2.52 8.29
CA ILE A 36 -30.52 3.65 7.46
C ILE A 36 -29.45 4.75 7.36
N LEU A 37 -28.62 4.94 8.39
CA LEU A 37 -27.49 5.88 8.32
C LEU A 37 -26.31 5.36 7.47
N PHE A 38 -26.18 4.04 7.30
CA PHE A 38 -25.14 3.43 6.47
C PHE A 38 -25.52 3.36 4.97
N LEU A 39 -26.78 3.57 4.62
CA LEU A 39 -27.27 3.47 3.22
C LEU A 39 -27.18 4.81 2.46
N SER A 40 -27.05 5.94 3.15
CA SER A 40 -26.96 7.27 2.51
C SER A 40 -25.53 7.68 2.10
N VAL A 41 -24.50 7.00 2.59
CA VAL A 41 -23.08 7.30 2.26
C VAL A 41 -22.57 6.48 1.06
N ALA A 42 -23.36 5.52 0.56
CA ALA A 42 -22.96 4.64 -0.54
C ALA A 42 -23.19 5.22 -1.95
N LEU A 43 -23.79 6.41 -2.10
CA LEU A 43 -24.23 6.93 -3.41
C LEU A 43 -23.46 8.17 -3.91
N ALA A 44 -22.32 8.52 -3.31
CA ALA A 44 -21.53 9.69 -3.72
C ALA A 44 -20.05 9.39 -4.01
N PHE A 45 -19.69 8.12 -4.32
CA PHE A 45 -18.32 7.76 -4.69
C PHE A 45 -18.24 6.81 -5.90
N THR A 46 -19.20 6.93 -6.83
CA THR A 46 -19.26 6.14 -8.09
C THR A 46 -18.99 6.96 -9.35
N GLN A 47 -18.36 8.14 -9.23
CA GLN A 47 -17.86 8.88 -10.39
C GLN A 47 -16.38 9.21 -10.16
N GLY A 48 -15.48 8.39 -10.71
CA GLY A 48 -14.06 8.76 -10.73
C GLY A 48 -13.05 7.61 -10.77
N ILE A 49 -13.47 6.34 -10.74
CA ILE A 49 -12.54 5.26 -11.11
C ILE A 49 -12.50 5.20 -12.63
N SER A 50 -11.88 6.21 -13.24
CA SER A 50 -11.34 6.06 -14.58
C SER A 50 -10.41 4.87 -14.51
N ALA A 51 -10.81 3.77 -15.15
CA ALA A 51 -9.91 2.70 -15.52
C ALA A 51 -8.84 3.34 -16.40
N HIS A 52 -7.81 3.92 -15.79
CA HIS A 52 -6.52 4.02 -16.41
C HIS A 52 -6.13 2.57 -16.66
N ALA A 53 -6.43 2.11 -17.88
CA ALA A 53 -5.79 0.96 -18.47
C ALA A 53 -4.31 1.15 -18.17
N GLN A 54 -3.84 0.41 -17.17
CA GLN A 54 -2.47 0.49 -16.69
C GLN A 54 -1.66 -0.12 -17.82
N SER A 55 -1.26 0.76 -18.75
CA SER A 55 -0.47 0.43 -19.92
C SER A 55 0.65 -0.48 -19.46
N ALA A 56 0.85 -1.59 -20.18
CA ALA A 56 1.80 -2.63 -19.80
C ALA A 56 3.08 -1.98 -19.25
N PRO A 57 3.56 -2.42 -18.08
CA PRO A 57 4.67 -1.79 -17.40
C PRO A 57 5.85 -1.59 -18.35
N THR A 58 6.21 -0.34 -18.62
CA THR A 58 7.32 -0.03 -19.51
C THR A 58 8.60 -0.57 -18.88
N SER A 59 9.35 -1.37 -19.64
CA SER A 59 10.60 -1.98 -19.18
C SER A 59 11.60 -0.93 -18.71
N PHE A 60 12.43 -1.29 -17.73
CA PHE A 60 13.44 -0.38 -17.17
C PHE A 60 14.43 0.07 -18.24
N LYS A 61 14.35 1.33 -18.66
CA LYS A 61 15.25 1.90 -19.67
C LYS A 61 16.55 2.39 -19.03
N VAL A 62 17.64 1.69 -19.34
CA VAL A 62 19.00 2.07 -18.95
C VAL A 62 19.46 3.24 -19.83
N ASP A 63 19.55 4.43 -19.25
CA ASP A 63 20.20 5.58 -19.90
C ASP A 63 21.73 5.52 -19.74
N SER A 64 22.45 6.39 -20.44
CA SER A 64 23.91 6.45 -20.39
C SER A 64 24.48 6.67 -18.98
N THR A 65 23.77 7.43 -18.12
CA THR A 65 24.17 7.67 -16.73
C THR A 65 24.02 6.41 -15.90
N THR A 66 22.89 5.72 -16.05
CA THR A 66 22.67 4.43 -15.38
C THR A 66 23.70 3.41 -15.84
N GLN A 67 24.00 3.35 -17.13
CA GLN A 67 25.03 2.45 -17.64
C GLN A 67 26.42 2.78 -17.10
N ALA A 68 26.76 4.06 -16.97
CA ALA A 68 28.01 4.48 -16.34
C ALA A 68 28.08 4.06 -14.87
N ALA A 69 26.99 4.22 -14.11
CA ALA A 69 26.90 3.79 -12.72
C ALA A 69 27.11 2.27 -12.58
N LEU A 70 26.47 1.47 -13.44
CA LEU A 70 26.61 0.02 -13.44
C LEU A 70 28.02 -0.43 -13.83
N ARG A 71 28.69 0.26 -14.75
CA ARG A 71 30.08 -0.04 -15.10
C ARG A 71 31.08 0.33 -14.00
N ALA A 72 30.77 1.38 -13.24
CA ALA A 72 31.65 1.90 -12.20
C ALA A 72 31.59 1.09 -10.89
N ASP A 73 30.48 0.41 -10.60
CA ASP A 73 30.31 -0.37 -9.38
C ASP A 73 29.84 -1.80 -9.67
N LYS A 74 30.70 -2.78 -9.34
CA LYS A 74 30.43 -4.20 -9.60
C LYS A 74 29.16 -4.69 -8.88
N LYS A 75 28.93 -4.26 -7.64
CA LYS A 75 27.79 -4.71 -6.84
C LYS A 75 26.48 -4.11 -7.36
N ALA A 76 26.48 -2.85 -7.81
CA ALA A 76 25.35 -2.25 -8.52
C ALA A 76 24.99 -3.07 -9.76
N ASN A 77 25.99 -3.48 -10.55
CA ASN A 77 25.78 -4.32 -11.73
C ASN A 77 25.20 -5.69 -11.38
N GLU A 78 25.70 -6.36 -10.34
CA GLU A 78 25.17 -7.65 -9.89
C GLU A 78 23.72 -7.55 -9.41
N LEU A 79 23.39 -6.52 -8.63
CA LEU A 79 22.02 -6.28 -8.17
C LEU A 79 21.08 -5.97 -9.33
N TYR A 80 21.53 -5.16 -10.29
CA TYR A 80 20.75 -4.86 -11.48
C TYR A 80 20.56 -6.09 -12.39
N ALA A 81 21.56 -6.97 -12.48
CA ALA A 81 21.45 -8.21 -13.23
C ALA A 81 20.36 -9.13 -12.65
N LYS A 82 20.17 -9.16 -11.32
CA LYS A 82 19.06 -9.90 -10.69
C LYS A 82 17.70 -9.36 -11.12
N VAL A 83 17.55 -8.03 -11.11
CA VAL A 83 16.32 -7.36 -11.58
C VAL A 83 16.04 -7.73 -13.04
N LYS A 84 17.05 -7.56 -13.90
CA LYS A 84 16.95 -7.84 -15.34
C LYS A 84 16.56 -9.29 -15.61
N ALA A 85 17.16 -10.25 -14.90
CA ALA A 85 16.83 -11.67 -15.04
C ALA A 85 15.35 -11.98 -14.70
N ILE A 86 14.78 -11.29 -13.71
CA ILE A 86 13.36 -11.45 -13.37
C ILE A 86 12.46 -10.80 -14.43
N GLU A 87 12.78 -9.60 -14.91
CA GLU A 87 12.00 -8.93 -15.96
C GLU A 87 12.02 -9.71 -17.28
N GLU A 88 13.20 -10.21 -17.69
CA GLU A 88 13.37 -10.98 -18.94
C GLU A 88 12.77 -12.39 -18.86
N SER A 89 12.52 -12.91 -17.65
CA SER A 89 11.86 -14.22 -17.50
C SER A 89 10.41 -14.23 -18.01
N GLY A 90 9.82 -13.06 -18.32
CA GLY A 90 8.42 -12.92 -18.72
C GLY A 90 7.42 -13.18 -17.58
N LYS A 91 7.90 -13.56 -16.40
CA LYS A 91 7.10 -13.90 -15.21
C LYS A 91 7.01 -12.74 -14.21
N ALA A 92 7.16 -11.50 -14.67
CA ALA A 92 7.14 -10.32 -13.81
C ALA A 92 5.83 -10.20 -12.99
N SER A 93 4.71 -10.68 -13.54
CA SER A 93 3.42 -10.73 -12.83
C SER A 93 3.41 -11.78 -11.71
N GLU A 94 3.89 -13.00 -12.00
CA GLU A 94 3.96 -14.11 -11.03
C GLU A 94 5.00 -13.83 -9.92
N LYS A 95 6.11 -13.20 -10.30
CA LYS A 95 7.25 -12.89 -9.43
C LYS A 95 7.27 -11.44 -8.95
N LYS A 96 6.12 -10.79 -8.92
CA LYS A 96 6.01 -9.36 -8.55
C LYS A 96 6.71 -9.04 -7.23
N ALA A 97 6.51 -9.86 -6.19
CA ALA A 97 7.15 -9.67 -4.88
C ALA A 97 8.68 -9.81 -4.94
N GLU A 98 9.19 -10.80 -5.68
CA GLU A 98 10.64 -10.97 -5.91
C GLU A 98 11.22 -9.77 -6.68
N LEU A 99 10.49 -9.30 -7.70
CA LEU A 99 10.89 -8.15 -8.51
C LEU A 99 10.95 -6.87 -7.69
N ILE A 100 9.92 -6.60 -6.87
CA ILE A 100 9.89 -5.46 -5.95
C ILE A 100 11.08 -5.52 -4.99
N LYS A 101 11.33 -6.69 -4.37
CA LYS A 101 12.46 -6.88 -3.47
C LYS A 101 13.80 -6.61 -4.16
N ALA A 102 13.99 -7.13 -5.38
CA ALA A 102 15.21 -6.92 -6.15
C ALA A 102 15.42 -5.43 -6.52
N TYR A 103 14.35 -4.74 -6.93
CA TYR A 103 14.42 -3.30 -7.19
C TYR A 103 14.72 -2.49 -5.92
N MET A 104 14.11 -2.83 -4.78
CA MET A 104 14.37 -2.17 -3.50
C MET A 104 15.82 -2.40 -3.06
N GLU A 105 16.36 -3.61 -3.18
CA GLU A 105 17.77 -3.91 -2.85
C GLU A 105 18.73 -3.08 -3.71
N PHE A 106 18.48 -3.03 -5.03
CA PHE A 106 19.26 -2.22 -5.97
C PHE A 106 19.14 -0.71 -5.65
N ALA A 107 17.93 -0.20 -5.47
CA ALA A 107 17.67 1.22 -5.21
C ALA A 107 18.29 1.69 -3.88
N ASN A 108 18.12 0.89 -2.81
CA ASN A 108 18.69 1.17 -1.50
C ASN A 108 20.22 1.14 -1.56
N TYR A 109 20.81 0.17 -2.25
CA TYR A 109 22.26 0.13 -2.44
C TYR A 109 22.78 1.39 -3.17
N MET A 110 22.13 1.75 -4.29
CA MET A 110 22.49 2.93 -5.07
C MET A 110 22.29 4.25 -4.31
N THR A 111 21.35 4.30 -3.37
CA THR A 111 21.11 5.50 -2.56
C THR A 111 22.16 5.62 -1.45
N PHE A 112 22.32 4.57 -0.65
CA PHE A 112 23.00 4.66 0.66
C PHE A 112 24.42 4.10 0.66
N SER A 113 24.71 3.10 -0.17
CA SER A 113 25.94 2.29 -0.01
C SER A 113 26.92 2.43 -1.18
N ALA A 114 26.45 2.74 -2.39
CA ALA A 114 27.30 2.83 -3.57
C ALA A 114 28.37 3.94 -3.39
N PRO A 115 29.67 3.64 -3.60
CA PRO A 115 30.78 4.59 -3.51
C PRO A 115 30.89 5.48 -4.75
N LEU A 116 29.75 5.98 -5.22
CA LEU A 116 29.63 6.77 -6.44
C LEU A 116 29.21 8.21 -6.12
N PRO A 117 29.59 9.19 -6.94
CA PRO A 117 29.13 10.56 -6.77
C PRO A 117 27.58 10.65 -6.78
N PRO A 118 26.99 11.53 -5.95
CA PRO A 118 25.54 11.79 -5.92
C PRO A 118 24.88 11.94 -7.30
N ALA A 119 25.54 12.67 -8.21
CA ALA A 119 25.04 12.92 -9.55
C ALA A 119 24.88 11.67 -10.42
N ILE A 120 25.64 10.60 -10.12
CA ILE A 120 25.63 9.33 -10.86
C ILE A 120 24.70 8.33 -10.17
N LYS A 121 24.74 8.22 -8.84
CA LYS A 121 24.03 7.14 -8.12
C LYS A 121 22.54 7.38 -7.89
N TYR A 122 22.11 8.64 -7.78
CA TYR A 122 20.70 8.93 -7.47
C TYR A 122 19.75 8.76 -8.64
N ARG A 123 20.20 8.95 -9.88
CA ARG A 123 19.38 8.75 -11.07
C ARG A 123 18.89 7.29 -11.22
N PRO A 124 19.76 6.27 -11.20
CA PRO A 124 19.30 4.88 -11.27
C PRO A 124 18.50 4.44 -10.04
N ALA A 125 18.82 4.95 -8.85
CA ALA A 125 18.02 4.70 -7.65
C ALA A 125 16.58 5.25 -7.80
N LEU A 126 16.45 6.48 -8.30
CA LEU A 126 15.16 7.13 -8.52
C LEU A 126 14.30 6.34 -9.52
N LYS A 127 14.89 5.88 -10.62
CA LYS A 127 14.22 4.99 -11.59
C LYS A 127 13.73 3.70 -10.94
N ALA A 128 14.57 3.07 -10.14
CA ALA A 128 14.22 1.82 -9.46
C ALA A 128 13.07 2.02 -8.46
N TYR A 129 13.06 3.10 -7.67
CA TYR A 129 11.92 3.39 -6.78
C TYR A 129 10.62 3.67 -7.54
N ARG A 130 10.68 4.40 -8.66
CA ARG A 130 9.49 4.61 -9.51
C ARG A 130 8.94 3.28 -10.01
N ARG A 131 9.82 2.37 -10.42
CA ARG A 131 9.44 1.04 -10.86
C ARG A 131 8.79 0.21 -9.76
N VAL A 132 9.29 0.31 -8.53
CA VAL A 132 8.61 -0.28 -7.35
C VAL A 132 7.21 0.29 -7.18
N LEU A 133 7.04 1.62 -7.31
CA LEU A 133 5.75 2.28 -7.16
C LEU A 133 4.77 1.99 -8.31
N GLU A 134 5.26 1.69 -9.52
CA GLU A 134 4.42 1.20 -10.61
C GLU A 134 3.86 -0.20 -10.32
N LEU A 135 4.67 -1.05 -9.69
CA LEU A 135 4.26 -2.40 -9.28
C LEU A 135 3.38 -2.34 -8.02
N GLU A 136 3.76 -1.54 -7.03
CA GLU A 136 3.09 -1.39 -5.74
C GLU A 136 2.98 0.10 -5.36
N PRO A 137 1.89 0.78 -5.77
CA PRO A 137 1.72 2.22 -5.54
C PRO A 137 1.74 2.64 -4.07
N MET A 138 1.38 1.74 -3.16
CA MET A 138 1.31 1.99 -1.71
C MET A 138 2.60 1.62 -0.96
N HIS A 139 3.71 1.34 -1.66
CA HIS A 139 4.96 0.95 -1.01
C HIS A 139 5.62 2.14 -0.27
N ALA A 140 5.34 2.25 1.03
CA ALA A 140 5.71 3.40 1.87
C ALA A 140 7.23 3.74 1.82
N GLU A 141 8.10 2.74 1.89
CA GLU A 141 9.55 2.96 1.86
C GLU A 141 10.03 3.54 0.52
N ALA A 142 9.52 3.04 -0.61
CA ALA A 142 9.86 3.54 -1.94
C ALA A 142 9.36 4.99 -2.14
N GLN A 143 8.16 5.33 -1.64
CA GLN A 143 7.66 6.70 -1.67
C GLN A 143 8.57 7.65 -0.89
N LYS A 144 8.95 7.26 0.33
CA LYS A 144 9.84 8.04 1.20
C LYS A 144 11.21 8.26 0.55
N ASN A 145 11.84 7.19 0.06
CA ASN A 145 13.20 7.26 -0.49
C ASN A 145 13.23 7.99 -1.85
N LYS A 146 12.19 7.82 -2.69
CA LYS A 146 11.98 8.62 -3.90
C LYS A 146 11.92 10.12 -3.55
N ALA A 147 11.06 10.50 -2.62
CA ALA A 147 10.89 11.90 -2.21
C ALA A 147 12.19 12.50 -1.65
N GLN A 148 12.94 11.72 -0.86
CA GLN A 148 14.25 12.12 -0.36
C GLN A 148 15.23 12.42 -1.50
N ILE A 149 15.31 11.56 -2.52
CA ILE A 149 16.18 11.80 -3.68
C ILE A 149 15.74 13.05 -4.45
N GLU A 150 14.44 13.22 -4.67
CA GLU A 150 13.88 14.39 -5.36
C GLU A 150 14.22 15.70 -4.65
N GLU A 151 14.19 15.71 -3.31
CA GLU A 151 14.61 16.86 -2.52
C GLU A 151 16.11 17.15 -2.64
N ILE A 152 16.95 16.10 -2.70
CA ILE A 152 18.39 16.27 -2.95
C ILE A 152 18.63 16.90 -4.34
N TYR A 153 17.88 16.52 -5.37
CA TYR A 153 17.96 17.17 -6.69
C TYR A 153 17.65 18.66 -6.62
N LYS A 154 16.57 19.04 -5.91
CA LYS A 154 16.22 20.45 -5.70
C LYS A 154 17.32 21.20 -4.94
N ALA A 155 17.85 20.63 -3.87
CA ALA A 155 18.93 21.23 -3.08
C ALA A 155 20.22 21.41 -3.88
N MET A 156 20.48 20.54 -4.86
CA MET A 156 21.60 20.69 -5.82
C MET A 156 21.32 21.71 -6.94
N GLY A 157 20.14 22.33 -6.99
CA GLY A 157 19.73 23.21 -8.08
C GLY A 157 19.59 22.49 -9.43
N ARG A 158 19.29 21.18 -9.39
CA ARG A 158 19.20 20.32 -10.59
C ARG A 158 17.75 19.91 -10.87
N PRO A 159 17.35 19.80 -12.15
CA PRO A 159 16.04 19.28 -12.49
C PRO A 159 15.95 17.79 -12.13
N ILE A 160 14.78 17.37 -11.66
CA ILE A 160 14.49 15.98 -11.34
C ILE A 160 14.31 15.21 -12.67
N PRO A 161 15.15 14.20 -12.96
CA PRO A 161 15.02 13.39 -14.17
C PRO A 161 13.66 12.69 -14.22
N GLN A 162 13.00 12.65 -15.38
CA GLN A 162 11.67 12.04 -15.57
C GLN A 162 11.69 10.78 -16.45
N ASP A 163 12.88 10.36 -16.86
CA ASP A 163 13.11 9.20 -17.73
C ASP A 163 13.19 7.87 -16.98
#